data_AF-A0A954MX47-F1
#
_entry.id   AF-A0A954MX47-F1
#
_cell.length_a   1.000
_cell.length_b   1.000
_cell.length_c   1.000
_cell.angle_alpha   90.00
_cell.angle_beta   90.00
_cell.angle_gamma   90.00
#
_symmetry.space_group_name_H-M   'P 1'
#
loop_
_entity.id
_entity.type
_entity.pdbx_description
1 polymer ?
#
loop_
_entity_poly.entity_id
_entity_poly.type
_entity_poly.pdbx_seq_one_letter_code
_entity_poly.pdbx_strand_id
1 'polypeptide(L)' 'MSDDQTTNAGPQAYDESQIRHLKGIEGIRTRPAMYIGTTSSRGLHHLVFEVVDNCIDEAVNGHATSV' A
#
# COMPACT_ATOMS: atom_id res chain seq x y z
N MET A 1 1.51 40.11 35.04
CA MET A 1 0.97 38.76 34.90
C MET A 1 0.61 38.59 33.44
N SER A 2 1.27 37.67 32.75
CA SER A 2 1.08 37.38 31.34
C SER A 2 -0.04 36.35 31.22
N ASP A 3 -1.04 36.64 30.39
CA ASP A 3 -2.16 35.74 30.10
C ASP A 3 -1.64 34.48 29.40
N ASP A 4 -1.64 33.35 30.12
CA ASP A 4 -1.31 32.02 29.59
C ASP A 4 -2.54 31.48 28.85
N GLN A 5 -2.59 31.68 27.54
CA GLN A 5 -3.54 30.98 26.67
C GLN A 5 -3.07 29.55 26.43
N THR A 6 -3.33 28.66 27.38
CA THR A 6 -3.33 27.21 27.12
C THR A 6 -4.47 26.88 26.16
N THR A 7 -4.13 26.69 24.87
CA THR A 7 -5.03 26.15 23.85
C THR A 7 -5.28 24.67 24.11
N ASN A 8 -6.21 24.38 25.02
CA ASN A 8 -6.61 23.02 25.36
C ASN A 8 -7.53 22.48 24.24
N ALA A 9 -6.92 21.94 23.17
CA ALA A 9 -7.65 21.15 22.19
C ALA A 9 -8.16 19.88 22.89
N GLY A 10 -9.44 19.88 23.29
CA GLY A 10 -10.09 18.75 23.94
C GLY A 10 -9.99 17.46 23.10
N PRO A 11 -10.25 16.28 23.70
CA PRO A 11 -10.08 15.01 23.02
C PRO A 11 -10.92 15.01 21.75
N GLN A 12 -10.27 14.92 20.59
CA GLN A 12 -10.95 14.87 19.30
C GLN A 12 -11.84 13.63 19.32
N ALA A 13 -13.17 13.85 19.28
CA ALA A 13 -14.14 12.77 19.38
C ALA A 13 -13.91 11.77 18.24
N TYR A 14 -13.81 10.49 18.60
CA TYR A 14 -13.73 9.42 17.61
C TYR A 14 -15.12 9.10 17.09
N ASP A 15 -15.39 9.52 15.85
CA ASP A 15 -16.67 9.33 15.17
C ASP A 15 -16.50 8.62 13.82
N GLU A 16 -17.61 8.31 13.17
CA GLU A 16 -17.65 7.59 11.89
C GLU A 16 -16.90 8.29 10.76
N SER A 17 -16.74 9.62 10.83
CA SER A 17 -16.03 10.40 9.79
C SER A 17 -14.52 10.11 9.77
N GLN A 18 -13.98 9.56 10.88
CA GLN A 18 -12.58 9.19 10.99
C GLN A 18 -12.26 7.83 10.36
N ILE A 19 -13.28 7.04 10.01
CA ILE A 19 -13.11 5.78 9.27
C ILE A 19 -13.05 6.06 7.77
N ARG A 20 -11.95 5.67 7.13
CA ARG A 20 -11.77 5.80 5.69
C ARG A 20 -11.81 4.45 4.99
N HIS A 21 -12.70 4.32 4.03
CA HIS A 21 -12.72 3.19 3.10
C HIS A 21 -11.86 3.52 1.87
N LEU A 22 -10.70 2.86 1.76
CA LEU A 22 -9.79 2.99 0.63
C LEU A 22 -10.30 2.17 -0.55
N LYS A 23 -10.57 2.80 -1.70
CA LYS A 23 -11.20 2.11 -2.85
C LYS A 23 -10.14 1.58 -3.82
N GLY A 24 -10.37 0.38 -4.34
CA GLY A 24 -9.53 -0.22 -5.37
C GLY A 24 -8.07 -0.33 -4.95
N ILE A 25 -7.16 0.23 -5.76
CA ILE A 25 -5.71 0.15 -5.53
C ILE A 25 -5.19 1.13 -4.46
N GLU A 26 -6.04 2.00 -3.92
CA GLU A 26 -5.63 3.01 -2.94
C GLU A 26 -5.04 2.38 -1.67
N GLY A 27 -5.63 1.27 -1.20
CA GLY A 27 -5.11 0.51 -0.06
C GLY A 27 -3.70 -0.03 -0.31
N ILE A 28 -3.48 -0.56 -1.51
CA ILE A 28 -2.18 -1.10 -1.96
C ILE A 28 -1.12 0.01 -1.97
N ARG A 29 -1.45 1.16 -2.54
CA ARG A 29 -0.51 2.30 -2.65
C ARG A 29 -0.23 2.95 -1.29
N THR A 30 -1.19 2.91 -0.37
CA THR A 30 -1.03 3.45 0.99
C THR A 30 -0.14 2.53 1.84
N ARG A 31 -0.21 1.21 1.64
CA ARG A 31 0.56 0.22 2.41
C ARG A 31 1.24 -0.81 1.50
N PRO A 32 2.16 -0.41 0.62
CA PRO A 32 2.73 -1.30 -0.39
C PRO A 32 3.51 -2.47 0.20
N ALA A 33 4.20 -2.26 1.33
CA ALA A 33 4.95 -3.32 2.01
C ALA A 33 4.07 -4.49 2.48
N MET A 34 2.76 -4.30 2.65
CA MET A 34 1.82 -5.40 2.94
C MET A 34 1.69 -6.37 1.76
N TYR A 35 1.88 -5.89 0.53
CA TYR A 35 1.68 -6.65 -0.71
C TYR A 35 3.00 -7.15 -1.30
N ILE A 36 4.06 -6.34 -1.24
CA ILE A 36 5.39 -6.67 -1.80
C ILE A 36 6.46 -6.93 -0.73
N GLY A 37 6.05 -7.09 0.53
CA GLY A 37 6.90 -7.38 1.70
C GLY A 37 7.78 -6.21 2.18
N THR A 38 8.27 -5.35 1.30
CA THR A 38 9.12 -4.18 1.63
C THR A 38 9.07 -3.14 0.53
N THR A 39 9.41 -1.88 0.82
CA THR A 39 9.65 -0.83 -0.19
C THR A 39 11.13 -0.62 -0.51
N SER A 40 12.02 -1.47 0.02
CA SER A 40 13.44 -1.50 -0.35
C SER A 40 13.69 -2.19 -1.69
N SER A 41 14.96 -2.27 -2.13
CA SER A 41 15.36 -2.90 -3.40
C SER A 41 14.82 -4.32 -3.61
N ARG A 42 14.65 -5.10 -2.54
CA ARG A 42 14.04 -6.43 -2.62
C ARG A 42 12.58 -6.39 -3.06
N GLY A 43 11.81 -5.41 -2.59
CA GLY A 43 10.42 -5.22 -3.02
C GLY A 43 10.32 -4.75 -4.46
N LEU A 44 11.30 -3.96 -4.93
CA LEU A 44 11.40 -3.61 -6.34
C LEU A 44 11.63 -4.85 -7.23
N HIS A 45 12.54 -5.75 -6.85
CA HIS A 45 12.74 -7.00 -7.59
C HIS A 45 11.51 -7.91 -7.52
N HIS A 46 10.79 -7.93 -6.38
CA HIS A 46 9.53 -8.66 -6.24
C HIS A 46 8.54 -8.25 -7.34
N LEU A 47 8.39 -6.95 -7.61
CA LEU A 47 7.51 -6.49 -8.71
C LEU A 47 7.92 -7.03 -10.07
N VAL A 48 9.22 -7.16 -10.35
CA VAL A 48 9.72 -7.75 -11.60
C VAL A 48 9.38 -9.24 -11.64
N PHE A 49 9.61 -9.96 -10.54
CA PHE A 49 9.31 -11.39 -10.46
C PHE A 49 7.83 -11.68 -10.68
N GLU A 50 6.92 -10.91 -10.09
CA GLU A 50 5.47 -11.09 -10.32
C GLU A 50 5.10 -10.95 -11.80
N VAL A 51 5.74 -10.04 -12.55
CA VAL A 51 5.49 -9.92 -14.00
C VAL A 51 6.07 -11.12 -14.74
N VAL A 52 7.29 -11.53 -14.40
CA VAL A 52 7.96 -12.70 -15.02
C VAL A 52 7.18 -13.98 -14.73
N ASP A 53 6.67 -14.17 -13.52
CA ASP A 53 5.89 -15.34 -13.11
C ASP A 53 4.58 -15.41 -13.91
N ASN A 54 3.88 -14.28 -14.09
CA ASN A 54 2.72 -14.22 -15.00
C ASN A 54 3.11 -14.58 -16.45
N CYS A 55 4.29 -14.16 -16.93
CA CYS A 55 4.78 -14.57 -18.26
C CYS A 55 5.08 -16.08 -18.34
N ILE A 56 5.65 -16.66 -17.28
CA ILE A 56 5.91 -18.10 -17.18
C ILE A 56 4.59 -18.88 -17.18
N ASP A 57 3.55 -18.41 -16.48
CA ASP A 57 2.24 -19.05 -16.47
C ASP A 57 1.65 -19.14 -17.88
N GLU A 58 1.76 -18.08 -18.68
CA GLU A 58 1.35 -18.10 -20.09
C GLU A 58 2.18 -19.07 -20.94
N ALA A 59 3.49 -19.17 -20.67
CA ALA A 59 4.36 -20.13 -21.35
C ALA A 59 4.01 -21.59 -20.98
N VAL A 60 3.73 -21.87 -19.72
CA VAL A 60 3.28 -23.19 -19.22
C VAL A 60 1.95 -23.58 -19.84
N ASN A 61 1.05 -22.62 -20.06
CA ASN A 61 -0.23 -22.83 -20.73
C ASN A 61 -0.12 -22.90 -22.26
N GLY A 62 1.09 -22.77 -22.83
CA GLY A 62 1.34 -22.83 -24.27
C GLY A 62 0.89 -21.58 -25.05
N HIS A 63 0.61 -20.48 -24.35
CA HIS A 63 0.26 -19.18 -24.94
C HIS A 63 1.47 -18.29 -25.19
N ALA A 64 2.63 -18.62 -24.63
CA ALA A 64 3.91 -18.01 -24.93
C ALA A 64 5.00 -19.07 -25.22
N THR A 65 5.98 -18.71 -26.03
CA THR A 65 7.12 -19.60 -26.41
C THR A 65 8.48 -19.06 -25.97
N SER A 66 8.52 -17.83 -25.47
CA SER A 66 9.70 -17.16 -24.91
C SER A 66 9.25 -16.28 -23.77
N VAL A 67 10.12 -16.13 -22.77
CA VAL A 67 9.97 -15.21 -21.63
C VAL A 67 11.13 -14.22 -21.67
#